data_AF-A0AAU8H388-F1
#
_entry.id   AF-A0AAU8H388-F1
#
_cell.length_a   1.000
_cell.length_b   1.000
_cell.length_c   1.000
_cell.angle_alpha   90.00
_cell.angle_beta   90.00
_cell.angle_gamma   90.00
#
_symmetry.space_group_name_H-M   'P 1'
#
loop_
_entity.id
_entity.type
_entity.pdbx_description
1 polymer ?
#
loop_
_entity_poly.entity_id
_entity_poly.type
_entity_poly.pdbx_seq_one_letter_code
_entity_poly.pdbx_strand_id
1 'polypeptide(L)'
;MLNANGLELKRIKSKAETINIDNIKSALSVFNSDGFVIAYLDYKVLIGRIKNNALLFFNNESIEEKYIQRLRLFNEQKELLIWRLDVGLRGRLRIDDEGEETYVVDANQVLWGTDREKLSDGWIRLFEERGTELILPFDEIPVDNRKNRLFLKTRNYIDFHPETYQASYVDCRFTGFNKGEM
;
A
#
# COMPACT_ATOMS: atom_id res chain seq x y z
N MET A 1 3.66 -27.23 11.87
CA MET A 1 4.09 -26.22 12.86
C MET A 1 3.31 -24.95 12.57
N LEU A 2 2.52 -24.47 13.53
CA LEU A 2 1.89 -23.14 13.43
C LEU A 2 3.02 -22.10 13.52
N ASN A 3 3.35 -21.46 12.41
CA ASN A 3 4.24 -20.30 12.44
C ASN A 3 3.55 -19.21 13.27
N ALA A 4 4.28 -18.66 14.24
CA ALA A 4 3.84 -17.60 15.14
C ALA A 4 3.12 -16.48 14.38
N ASN A 5 2.08 -15.90 15.01
CA ASN A 5 1.04 -15.02 14.46
C ASN A 5 1.49 -13.74 13.74
N GLY A 6 2.38 -13.80 12.75
CA GLY A 6 2.80 -12.69 11.88
C GLY A 6 3.55 -11.53 12.55
N LEU A 7 3.47 -11.37 13.87
CA LEU A 7 3.95 -10.22 14.62
C LEU A 7 5.40 -10.42 15.13
N GLU A 8 6.31 -10.78 14.24
CA GLU A 8 7.73 -10.88 14.59
C GLU A 8 8.38 -9.50 14.57
N LEU A 9 8.99 -9.12 15.70
CA LEU A 9 9.78 -7.90 15.83
C LEU A 9 11.13 -8.09 15.13
N LYS A 10 11.43 -7.23 14.16
CA LYS A 10 12.68 -7.24 13.40
C LYS A 10 13.40 -5.91 13.54
N ARG A 11 14.73 -5.92 13.40
CA ARG A 11 15.52 -4.70 13.23
C ARG A 11 15.93 -4.57 11.78
N ILE A 12 15.72 -3.39 11.20
CA ILE A 12 16.15 -3.06 9.85
C ILE A 12 16.73 -1.64 9.83
N LYS A 13 17.45 -1.29 8.77
CA LYS A 13 17.70 0.12 8.46
C LYS A 13 16.50 0.69 7.70
N SER A 14 16.06 1.88 8.06
CA SER A 14 15.03 2.58 7.30
C SER A 14 15.20 4.09 7.37
N LYS A 15 14.98 4.76 6.24
CA LYS A 15 15.02 6.21 6.11
C LYS A 15 13.62 6.70 5.77
N ALA A 16 13.15 7.74 6.47
CA ALA A 16 11.92 8.43 6.11
C ALA A 16 12.14 9.93 6.03
N GLU A 17 11.64 10.52 4.95
CA GLU A 17 11.72 11.95 4.68
C GLU A 17 10.35 12.48 4.31
N THR A 18 10.02 13.65 4.87
CA THR A 18 8.82 14.39 4.49
C THR A 18 9.14 15.28 3.30
N ILE A 19 8.26 15.28 2.31
CA ILE A 19 8.46 15.99 1.05
C ILE A 19 7.19 16.74 0.64
N ASN A 20 7.34 17.83 -0.11
CA ASN A 20 6.23 18.49 -0.76
C ASN A 20 5.94 17.82 -2.10
N ILE A 21 4.66 17.66 -2.43
CA ILE A 21 4.21 17.05 -3.68
C ILE A 21 3.33 18.04 -4.41
N ASP A 22 3.83 18.56 -5.52
CA ASP A 22 3.07 19.53 -6.33
C ASP A 22 1.91 18.87 -7.10
N ASN A 23 2.14 17.67 -7.62
CA ASN A 23 1.21 16.96 -8.51
C ASN A 23 1.62 15.47 -8.65
N ILE A 24 0.84 14.68 -9.37
CA ILE A 24 1.11 13.25 -9.59
C ILE A 24 2.43 13.04 -10.35
N LYS A 25 2.80 13.94 -11.26
CA LYS A 25 4.05 13.82 -12.02
C LYS A 25 5.27 13.97 -11.10
N SER A 26 5.25 14.91 -10.15
CA SER A 26 6.31 15.05 -9.15
C SER A 26 6.33 13.86 -8.21
N ALA A 27 5.17 13.35 -7.77
CA ALA A 27 5.07 12.12 -6.99
C ALA A 27 5.71 10.91 -7.68
N LEU A 28 5.41 10.69 -8.97
CA LEU A 28 6.01 9.63 -9.77
C LEU A 28 7.53 9.81 -9.89
N SER A 29 7.98 11.04 -10.15
CA SER A 29 9.42 11.38 -10.24
C SER A 29 10.16 11.17 -8.92
N VAL A 30 9.51 11.38 -7.77
CA VAL A 30 10.10 11.10 -6.46
C VAL A 30 10.11 9.60 -6.16
N PHE A 31 9.01 8.90 -6.45
CA PHE A 31 8.95 7.46 -6.22
C PHE A 31 9.94 6.71 -7.12
N ASN A 32 10.03 7.10 -8.40
CA ASN A 32 10.99 6.64 -9.41
C ASN A 32 11.28 5.13 -9.35
N SER A 33 10.23 4.33 -9.43
CA SER A 33 10.32 2.87 -9.39
C SER A 33 9.03 2.26 -9.91
N ASP A 34 9.13 1.01 -10.36
CA ASP A 34 7.95 0.19 -10.63
C ASP A 34 7.37 -0.33 -9.31
N GLY A 35 6.08 -0.65 -9.33
CA GLY A 35 5.38 -1.11 -8.13
C GLY A 35 3.87 -1.04 -8.27
N PHE A 36 3.22 -0.76 -7.16
CA PHE A 36 1.78 -0.65 -7.05
C PHE A 36 1.37 0.74 -6.59
N VAL A 37 0.15 1.12 -6.96
CA VAL A 37 -0.48 2.35 -6.51
C VAL A 37 -1.83 2.03 -5.87
N ILE A 38 -2.11 2.62 -4.72
CA ILE A 38 -3.46 2.68 -4.15
C ILE A 38 -3.83 4.15 -3.97
N ALA A 39 -4.89 4.59 -4.66
CA ALA A 39 -5.43 5.93 -4.58
C ALA A 39 -6.78 5.89 -3.86
N TYR A 40 -6.84 6.51 -2.69
CA TYR A 40 -8.07 6.82 -1.99
C TYR A 40 -8.53 8.19 -2.47
N LEU A 41 -9.58 8.20 -3.28
CA LEU A 41 -10.19 9.40 -3.82
C LEU A 41 -11.48 9.72 -3.05
N ASP A 42 -11.98 10.94 -3.19
CA ASP A 42 -13.25 11.38 -2.58
C ASP A 42 -14.44 10.47 -2.92
N TYR A 43 -14.39 9.79 -4.06
CA TYR A 43 -15.52 9.06 -4.64
C TYR A 43 -15.25 7.57 -4.88
N LYS A 44 -14.01 7.08 -4.75
CA LYS A 44 -13.66 5.66 -4.93
C LYS A 44 -12.22 5.34 -4.48
N VAL A 45 -11.90 4.04 -4.43
CA VAL A 45 -10.53 3.55 -4.32
C VAL A 45 -10.09 2.98 -5.67
N LEU A 46 -8.93 3.42 -6.16
CA LEU A 46 -8.27 2.83 -7.32
C LEU A 46 -7.03 2.07 -6.88
N ILE A 47 -6.86 0.86 -7.41
CA ILE A 47 -5.65 0.05 -7.19
C ILE A 47 -5.06 -0.26 -8.57
N GLY A 48 -3.77 -0.04 -8.73
CA GLY A 48 -3.11 -0.15 -10.02
C GLY A 48 -1.63 -0.49 -9.94
N ARG A 49 -0.97 -0.47 -11.09
CA ARG A 49 0.48 -0.66 -11.21
C ARG A 49 1.17 0.65 -11.55
N ILE A 50 2.42 0.75 -11.14
CA ILE A 50 3.35 1.77 -11.61
C ILE A 50 4.33 1.05 -12.51
N LYS A 51 4.45 1.51 -13.76
CA LYS A 51 5.42 0.98 -14.71
C LYS A 51 5.97 2.10 -15.56
N ASN A 52 7.30 2.15 -15.72
CA ASN A 52 7.95 3.17 -16.54
C ASN A 52 7.51 4.60 -16.18
N ASN A 53 7.43 4.88 -14.88
CA ASN A 53 7.01 6.17 -14.35
C ASN A 53 5.58 6.61 -14.76
N ALA A 54 4.68 5.67 -15.03
CA ALA A 54 3.27 5.90 -15.33
C ALA A 54 2.36 5.08 -14.42
N LEU A 55 1.21 5.67 -14.06
CA LEU A 55 0.13 4.97 -13.35
C LEU A 55 -0.73 4.21 -14.36
N LEU A 56 -0.98 2.94 -14.09
CA LEU A 56 -1.82 2.07 -14.89
C LEU A 56 -2.99 1.60 -14.04
N PHE A 57 -4.20 1.95 -14.45
CA PHE A 57 -5.45 1.52 -13.84
C PHE A 57 -6.30 0.76 -14.87
N PHE A 58 -7.22 -0.06 -14.39
CA PHE A 58 -8.18 -0.75 -15.25
C PHE A 58 -8.95 0.26 -16.11
N ASN A 59 -9.30 -0.12 -17.34
CA ASN A 59 -9.98 0.74 -18.32
C ASN A 59 -9.33 2.12 -18.57
N ASN A 60 -8.00 2.24 -18.36
CA ASN A 60 -7.27 3.50 -18.49
C ASN A 60 -7.86 4.64 -17.64
N GLU A 61 -8.43 4.30 -16.48
CA GLU A 61 -8.88 5.30 -15.53
C GLU A 61 -7.73 6.23 -15.12
N SER A 62 -8.07 7.48 -14.84
CA SER A 62 -7.11 8.50 -14.42
C SER A 62 -7.52 9.10 -13.07
N ILE A 63 -6.56 9.75 -12.41
CA ILE A 63 -6.78 10.44 -11.16
C ILE A 63 -6.86 11.94 -11.44
N GLU A 64 -7.95 12.56 -11.01
CA GLU A 64 -8.01 14.02 -10.85
C GLU A 64 -7.46 14.41 -9.48
N GLU A 65 -6.40 15.22 -9.47
CA GLU A 65 -5.59 15.50 -8.26
C GLU A 65 -6.39 16.13 -7.12
N LYS A 66 -7.36 16.99 -7.46
CA LYS A 66 -8.28 17.62 -6.50
C LYS A 66 -9.09 16.62 -5.67
N TYR A 67 -9.24 15.37 -6.15
CA TYR A 67 -9.98 14.32 -5.46
C TYR A 67 -9.10 13.37 -4.65
N ILE A 68 -7.77 13.54 -4.65
CA ILE A 68 -6.86 12.68 -3.86
C ILE A 68 -7.05 12.98 -2.37
N GLN A 69 -7.49 11.99 -1.59
CA GLN A 69 -7.43 12.06 -0.12
C GLN A 69 -6.11 11.50 0.38
N ARG A 70 -5.74 10.34 -0.18
CA ARG A 70 -4.47 9.66 0.11
C ARG A 70 -4.04 8.87 -1.13
N LEU A 71 -2.75 8.91 -1.46
CA LEU A 71 -2.16 8.14 -2.55
C LEU A 71 -0.94 7.41 -2.01
N ARG A 72 -0.81 6.12 -2.29
CA ARG A 72 0.35 5.33 -1.87
C ARG A 72 0.98 4.69 -3.09
N LEU A 73 2.23 5.02 -3.37
CA LEU A 73 3.05 4.41 -4.39
C LEU A 73 4.05 3.51 -3.64
N PHE A 74 4.06 2.22 -3.89
CA PHE A 74 4.85 1.30 -3.07
C PHE A 74 5.35 0.08 -3.83
N ASN A 75 6.44 -0.47 -3.33
CA ASN A 75 6.96 -1.78 -3.69
C ASN A 75 7.63 -2.42 -2.46
N GLU A 76 8.36 -3.50 -2.66
CA GLU A 76 9.02 -4.20 -1.55
C GLU A 76 10.03 -3.31 -0.82
N GLN A 77 10.75 -2.41 -1.52
CA GLN A 77 11.82 -1.61 -0.95
C GLN A 77 11.34 -0.29 -0.32
N LYS A 78 10.38 0.40 -0.95
CA LYS A 78 10.01 1.77 -0.57
C LYS A 78 8.53 2.07 -0.76
N GLU A 79 8.10 3.12 -0.08
CA GLU A 79 6.78 3.71 -0.25
C GLU A 79 6.87 5.24 -0.25
N LEU A 80 6.17 5.85 -1.20
CA LEU A 80 5.74 7.24 -1.11
C LEU A 80 4.26 7.29 -0.70
N LEU A 81 3.99 7.68 0.54
CA LEU A 81 2.65 8.02 1.04
C LEU A 81 2.41 9.50 0.79
N ILE A 82 1.27 9.84 0.22
CA ILE A 82 0.84 11.21 -0.08
C ILE A 82 -0.52 11.42 0.54
N TRP A 83 -0.76 12.60 1.12
CA TRP A 83 -2.05 12.97 1.68
C TRP A 83 -2.38 14.43 1.37
N ARG A 84 -3.68 14.71 1.32
CA ARG A 84 -4.22 16.06 1.14
C ARG A 84 -3.96 16.92 2.38
N LEU A 85 -3.58 18.18 2.15
CA LEU A 85 -3.64 19.26 3.14
C LEU A 85 -4.73 20.26 2.74
N ASP A 86 -5.02 21.23 3.60
CA ASP A 86 -5.92 22.35 3.25
C ASP A 86 -5.47 23.06 1.96
N VAL A 87 -4.15 23.16 1.77
CA VAL A 87 -3.53 23.68 0.54
C VAL A 87 -2.45 22.69 0.07
N GLY A 88 -2.73 22.02 -1.06
CA GLY A 88 -1.78 21.15 -1.75
C GLY A 88 -1.68 19.73 -1.20
N LEU A 89 -0.60 19.03 -1.58
CA LEU A 89 -0.31 17.66 -1.16
C LEU A 89 1.02 17.61 -0.41
N ARG A 90 1.08 16.74 0.60
CA ARG A 90 2.30 16.42 1.33
C ARG A 90 2.59 14.93 1.22
N GLY A 91 3.88 14.60 1.20
CA GLY A 91 4.35 13.23 1.05
C GLY A 91 5.31 12.82 2.16
N ARG A 92 5.42 11.51 2.35
CA ARG A 92 6.45 10.83 3.15
C ARG A 92 7.03 9.70 2.31
N LEU A 93 8.27 9.89 1.87
CA LEU A 93 9.05 8.85 1.23
C LEU A 93 9.76 8.05 2.31
N ARG A 94 9.52 6.74 2.34
CA ARG A 94 10.24 5.81 3.20
C ARG A 94 10.93 4.74 2.37
N ILE A 95 12.21 4.51 2.63
CA ILE A 95 13.07 3.54 1.95
C ILE A 95 13.69 2.64 3.01
N ASP A 96 13.48 1.33 2.89
CA ASP A 96 14.15 0.36 3.75
C ASP A 96 15.55 0.02 3.22
N ASP A 97 16.39 -0.52 4.10
CA ASP A 97 17.82 -0.80 3.90
C ASP A 97 18.71 0.44 3.74
N GLU A 98 18.15 1.63 3.95
CA GLU A 98 18.86 2.92 4.03
C GLU A 98 18.57 3.59 5.38
N GLY A 99 19.43 4.52 5.83
CA GLY A 99 19.19 5.29 7.05
C GLY A 99 19.53 4.57 8.36
N GLU A 100 18.79 4.89 9.42
CA GLU A 100 19.07 4.48 10.79
C GLU A 100 18.41 3.15 11.14
N GLU A 101 18.96 2.46 12.14
CA GLU A 101 18.34 1.25 12.67
C GLU A 101 17.00 1.56 13.35
N THR A 102 15.98 0.77 13.03
CA THR A 102 14.65 0.88 13.60
C THR A 102 14.02 -0.50 13.77
N TYR A 103 12.99 -0.58 14.61
CA TYR A 103 12.23 -1.79 14.82
C TYR A 103 11.01 -1.81 13.92
N VAL A 104 10.70 -2.98 13.38
CA VAL A 104 9.52 -3.18 12.55
C VAL A 104 8.80 -4.46 12.89
N VAL A 105 7.49 -4.47 12.63
CA VAL A 105 6.65 -5.65 12.62
C VAL A 105 5.89 -5.70 11.30
N ASP A 106 6.03 -6.80 10.58
CA ASP A 106 5.27 -7.05 9.35
C ASP A 106 3.87 -7.56 9.72
N ALA A 107 2.86 -7.20 8.93
CA ALA A 107 1.50 -7.74 9.09
C ALA A 107 0.81 -7.92 7.73
N ASN A 108 -0.23 -8.75 7.72
CA ASN A 108 -1.07 -8.99 6.55
C ASN A 108 -2.47 -8.45 6.82
N GLN A 109 -2.87 -7.40 6.10
CA GLN A 109 -4.21 -6.84 6.19
C GLN A 109 -5.11 -7.49 5.14
N VAL A 110 -6.19 -8.16 5.57
CA VAL A 110 -7.15 -8.80 4.66
C VAL A 110 -7.80 -7.74 3.75
N LEU A 111 -7.79 -7.98 2.44
CA LEU A 111 -8.61 -7.22 1.50
C LEU A 111 -10.02 -7.81 1.44
N TRP A 112 -11.00 -6.92 1.52
CA TRP A 112 -12.41 -7.26 1.47
C TRP A 112 -12.79 -7.75 0.08
N GLY A 113 -13.61 -8.79 0.01
CA GLY A 113 -13.78 -9.61 -1.18
C GLY A 113 -13.65 -11.10 -0.89
N THR A 114 -14.73 -11.83 -1.16
CA THR A 114 -14.80 -13.29 -1.01
C THR A 114 -14.92 -14.02 -2.33
N ASP A 115 -15.25 -13.28 -3.39
CA ASP A 115 -15.45 -13.76 -4.74
C ASP A 115 -14.61 -12.95 -5.72
N ARG A 116 -14.32 -13.57 -6.87
CA ARG A 116 -13.47 -12.97 -7.89
C ARG A 116 -14.03 -13.20 -9.28
N GLU A 117 -13.84 -12.21 -10.14
CA GLU A 117 -14.20 -12.25 -11.55
C GLU A 117 -13.01 -11.75 -12.37
N LYS A 118 -12.52 -12.60 -13.28
CA LYS A 118 -11.43 -12.22 -14.18
C LYS A 118 -11.91 -11.15 -15.16
N LEU A 119 -11.14 -10.07 -15.27
CA LEU A 119 -11.36 -9.01 -16.25
C LEU A 119 -10.35 -9.13 -17.40
N SER A 120 -10.39 -8.23 -18.37
CA SER A 120 -9.41 -8.20 -19.46
C SER A 120 -8.02 -7.77 -18.99
N ASP A 121 -7.00 -8.02 -19.80
CA ASP A 121 -5.65 -7.40 -19.69
C ASP A 121 -4.94 -7.57 -18.35
N GLY A 122 -5.14 -8.70 -17.67
CA GLY A 122 -4.47 -9.02 -16.42
C GLY A 122 -5.01 -8.26 -15.21
N TRP A 123 -6.31 -7.97 -15.24
CA TRP A 123 -7.07 -7.39 -14.14
C TRP A 123 -8.06 -8.40 -13.57
N ILE A 124 -8.37 -8.24 -12.29
CA ILE A 124 -9.37 -9.04 -11.59
C ILE A 124 -10.22 -8.15 -10.73
N ARG A 125 -11.52 -8.42 -10.72
CA ARG A 125 -12.49 -7.85 -9.81
C ARG A 125 -12.58 -8.74 -8.57
N LEU A 126 -12.34 -8.16 -7.41
CA LEU A 126 -12.51 -8.79 -6.11
C LEU A 126 -13.74 -8.16 -5.44
N PHE A 127 -14.74 -8.95 -5.09
CA PHE A 127 -16.03 -8.42 -4.63
C PHE A 127 -16.71 -9.28 -3.56
N GLU A 128 -17.75 -8.71 -2.93
CA GLU A 128 -18.68 -9.40 -2.04
C GLU A 128 -20.12 -9.04 -2.44
N GLU A 129 -21.09 -9.94 -2.18
CA GLU A 129 -22.52 -9.69 -2.47
C GLU A 129 -23.06 -8.39 -1.83
N ARG A 130 -22.44 -7.94 -0.73
CA ARG A 130 -22.82 -6.73 0.01
C ARG A 130 -22.27 -5.43 -0.58
N GLY A 131 -21.68 -5.46 -1.78
CA GLY A 131 -21.38 -4.30 -2.60
C GLY A 131 -19.97 -3.71 -2.50
N THR A 132 -19.08 -4.29 -1.70
CA THR A 132 -17.65 -3.92 -1.76
C THR A 132 -17.01 -4.53 -3.00
N GLU A 133 -16.30 -3.70 -3.76
CA GLU A 133 -15.59 -4.11 -4.97
C GLU A 133 -14.22 -3.42 -5.04
N LEU A 134 -13.21 -4.20 -5.43
CA LEU A 134 -11.87 -3.73 -5.71
C LEU A 134 -11.41 -4.31 -7.05
N ILE A 135 -10.91 -3.47 -7.94
CA ILE A 135 -10.26 -3.91 -9.17
C ILE A 135 -8.75 -3.93 -8.93
N LEU A 136 -8.14 -5.08 -9.17
CA LEU A 136 -6.75 -5.35 -8.82
C LEU A 136 -5.94 -5.72 -10.06
N PRO A 137 -4.67 -5.30 -10.13
CA PRO A 137 -3.83 -5.59 -11.28
C PRO A 137 -3.17 -6.97 -11.13
N PHE A 138 -3.96 -8.03 -11.18
CA PHE A 138 -3.51 -9.43 -11.15
C PHE A 138 -4.28 -10.26 -12.17
N ASP A 139 -3.57 -11.18 -12.85
CA ASP A 139 -4.18 -12.15 -13.77
C ASP A 139 -5.02 -13.21 -13.04
N GLU A 140 -4.59 -13.56 -11.83
CA GLU A 140 -5.24 -14.54 -10.98
C GLU A 140 -4.97 -14.22 -9.51
N ILE A 141 -5.98 -14.41 -8.66
CA ILE A 141 -5.86 -14.33 -7.21
C ILE A 141 -6.48 -15.58 -6.58
N PRO A 142 -5.88 -16.15 -5.52
CA PRO A 142 -6.41 -17.34 -4.86
C PRO A 142 -7.48 -16.91 -3.87
N VAL A 143 -8.65 -16.49 -4.35
CA VAL A 143 -9.79 -16.14 -3.49
C VAL A 143 -10.88 -17.18 -3.63
N ASP A 144 -11.07 -17.99 -2.60
CA ASP A 144 -12.07 -19.08 -2.58
C ASP A 144 -12.91 -18.97 -1.31
N ASN A 145 -14.11 -18.38 -1.45
CA ASN A 145 -15.20 -18.38 -0.47
C ASN A 145 -14.74 -18.39 1.00
N ARG A 146 -13.92 -17.39 1.37
CA ARG A 146 -13.35 -17.13 2.70
C ARG A 146 -12.23 -18.04 3.19
N LYS A 147 -11.89 -19.13 2.51
CA LYS A 147 -10.73 -19.97 2.88
C LYS A 147 -9.42 -19.31 2.51
N ASN A 148 -9.28 -18.94 1.23
CA ASN A 148 -8.12 -18.22 0.74
C ASN A 148 -8.48 -16.75 0.53
N ARG A 149 -7.63 -15.85 1.02
CA ARG A 149 -7.80 -14.40 0.93
C ARG A 149 -6.56 -13.75 0.32
N LEU A 150 -6.79 -12.57 -0.25
CA LEU A 150 -5.74 -11.66 -0.64
C LEU A 150 -5.48 -10.69 0.52
N PHE A 151 -4.20 -10.45 0.79
CA PHE A 151 -3.76 -9.56 1.85
C PHE A 151 -2.88 -8.45 1.27
N LEU A 152 -3.01 -7.27 1.84
CA LEU A 152 -2.06 -6.19 1.69
C LEU A 152 -0.98 -6.34 2.77
N LYS A 153 0.27 -6.48 2.35
CA LYS A 153 1.40 -6.57 3.28
C LYS A 153 1.71 -5.19 3.81
N THR A 154 1.76 -5.07 5.13
CA THR A 154 2.16 -3.85 5.82
C THR A 154 3.43 -4.07 6.62
N ARG A 155 4.21 -3.01 6.80
CA ARG A 155 5.35 -2.95 7.70
C ARG A 155 5.15 -1.78 8.64
N ASN A 156 5.06 -2.06 9.93
CA ASN A 156 4.78 -1.11 10.98
C ASN A 156 6.06 -0.80 11.74
N TYR A 157 6.44 0.47 11.78
CA TYR A 157 7.67 0.94 12.42
C TYR A 157 7.38 1.29 13.87
N ILE A 158 8.25 0.84 14.76
CA ILE A 158 8.11 1.01 16.20
C ILE A 158 9.19 1.95 16.69
N ASP A 159 8.77 2.90 17.52
CA ASP A 159 9.66 3.74 18.31
C ASP A 159 9.25 3.69 19.79
N PHE A 160 10.14 4.15 20.65
CA PHE A 160 9.98 4.14 22.09
C PHE A 160 9.95 5.57 22.61
N HIS A 161 8.91 5.91 23.38
CA HIS A 161 8.84 7.23 24.00
C HIS A 161 10.08 7.47 24.90
N PRO A 162 10.81 8.59 24.77
CA PRO A 162 12.08 8.80 25.45
C PRO A 162 12.02 8.69 26.98
N GLU A 163 10.90 9.10 27.58
CA GLU A 163 10.76 9.14 29.05
C GLU A 163 10.07 7.90 29.65
N THR A 164 9.05 7.37 28.98
CA THR A 164 8.22 6.27 29.51
C THR A 164 8.63 4.92 28.95
N TYR A 165 9.50 4.89 27.93
CA TYR A 165 9.91 3.71 27.18
C TYR A 165 8.75 2.90 26.59
N GLN A 166 7.58 3.53 26.44
CA GLN A 166 6.41 2.91 25.84
C GLN A 166 6.64 2.76 24.33
N ALA A 167 6.55 1.52 23.84
CA ALA A 167 6.60 1.22 22.42
C ALA A 167 5.30 1.64 21.71
N SER A 168 5.40 2.28 20.55
CA SER A 168 4.25 2.67 19.72
C SER A 168 4.56 2.52 18.23
N TYR A 169 3.53 2.27 17.42
CA TYR A 169 3.66 2.38 15.97
C TYR A 169 3.74 3.84 15.55
N VAL A 170 4.88 4.25 15.00
CA VAL A 170 5.13 5.63 14.56
C VAL A 170 4.94 5.81 13.06
N ASP A 171 4.97 4.72 12.29
CA ASP A 171 4.72 4.75 10.85
C ASP A 171 4.24 3.37 10.36
N CYS A 172 3.60 3.34 9.19
CA CYS A 172 3.19 2.13 8.51
C CYS A 172 3.36 2.31 7.00
N ARG A 173 4.00 1.36 6.32
CA ARG A 173 4.07 1.32 4.85
C ARG A 173 3.48 0.05 4.28
N PHE A 174 3.03 0.11 3.04
CA PHE A 174 2.71 -1.06 2.23
C PHE A 174 3.97 -1.60 1.56
N THR A 175 4.09 -2.93 1.50
CA THR A 175 5.26 -3.62 0.92
C THR A 175 4.91 -4.53 -0.24
N GLY A 176 3.63 -4.69 -0.55
CA GLY A 176 3.14 -5.56 -1.61
C GLY A 176 1.84 -6.26 -1.21
N PHE A 177 1.52 -7.32 -1.93
CA PHE A 177 0.36 -8.17 -1.66
C PHE A 177 0.83 -9.59 -1.32
N ASN A 178 0.01 -10.34 -0.60
CA ASN A 178 0.26 -11.74 -0.30
C ASN A 178 -1.03 -12.56 -0.39
N LYS A 179 -0.88 -13.85 -0.66
CA LYS A 179 -1.95 -14.84 -0.51
C LYS A 179 -1.83 -15.55 0.82
N GLY A 180 -2.95 -15.92 1.42
CA GLY A 180 -2.97 -16.69 2.64
C GLY A 180 -4.31 -17.32 2.93
N GLU A 181 -4.31 -18.29 3.82
CA GLU A 181 -5.52 -18.84 4.41
C GLU A 181 -5.94 -17.96 5.61
N MET A 182 -7.25 -17.86 5.86
CA MET A 182 -7.79 -17.25 7.09
C MET A 182 -7.94 -18.26 8.22
#